data_AF-A0A510JDT9-F1
#
_entry.id   AF-A0A510JDT9-F1
#
_cell.length_a   1.000
_cell.length_b   1.000
_cell.length_c   1.000
_cell.angle_alpha   90.00
_cell.angle_beta   90.00
_cell.angle_gamma   90.00
#
_symmetry.space_group_name_H-M   'P 1'
#
loop_
_entity.id
_entity.type
_entity.pdbx_description
1 polymer ?
#
loop_
_entity_poly.entity_id
_entity_poly.type
_entity_poly.pdbx_seq_one_letter_code
_entity_poly.pdbx_strand_id
1 'polypeptide(L)'
;MINNVERIKKLKEENYQKIFGIKKNTFDKMLKLLNEAYRIEHLRGGHPPKLSVLDRLVICFHTIVTIELWKILPLNMVLQKVPSVSALNGLKTS
;
A
#
# COMPACT_ATOMS: atom_id res chain seq x y z
N MET A 1 -9.09 -0.40 11.30
CA MET A 1 -8.28 0.36 10.31
C MET A 1 -6.82 0.15 10.68
N ILE A 2 -5.93 -0.21 9.74
CA ILE A 2 -4.50 -0.41 10.05
C ILE A 2 -3.91 0.95 10.43
N ASN A 3 -3.28 1.05 11.61
CA ASN A 3 -2.60 2.27 12.05
C ASN A 3 -1.19 2.33 11.45
N ASN A 4 -1.07 2.95 10.27
CA ASN A 4 0.23 3.07 9.59
C ASN A 4 1.23 3.92 10.37
N VAL A 5 0.78 4.88 11.19
CA VAL A 5 1.68 5.68 12.03
C VAL A 5 2.42 4.79 13.03
N GLU A 6 1.70 3.93 13.75
CA GLU A 6 2.31 2.98 14.67
C GLU A 6 3.16 1.93 13.96
N ARG A 7 2.67 1.43 12.82
CA ARG A 7 3.36 0.39 12.05
C ARG A 7 4.71 0.87 11.55
N ILE A 8 4.78 2.09 11.03
CA ILE A 8 6.02 2.72 10.57
C ILE A 8 6.95 3.04 11.74
N LYS A 9 6.43 3.53 12.88
CA LYS A 9 7.25 3.76 14.08
C LYS A 9 7.95 2.50 14.60
N LYS A 10 7.28 1.33 14.51
CA LYS A 10 7.82 0.04 14.94
C LYS A 10 8.66 -0.65 13.86
N LEU A 11 8.70 -0.12 12.64
CA LEU A 11 9.38 -0.75 11.52
C LEU A 11 10.90 -0.53 11.60
N LYS A 12 11.64 -1.64 11.65
CA LYS A 12 13.10 -1.60 11.59
C LYS A 12 13.60 -1.14 10.22
N GLU A 13 14.71 -0.43 10.18
CA GLU A 13 15.26 0.17 8.96
C GLU A 13 15.55 -0.86 7.86
N GLU A 14 16.08 -2.03 8.23
CA GLU A 14 16.38 -3.12 7.29
C GLU A 14 15.15 -3.67 6.56
N ASN A 15 13.95 -3.43 7.09
CA ASN A 15 12.71 -3.92 6.50
C ASN A 15 12.11 -2.95 5.46
N TYR A 16 12.58 -1.70 5.40
CA TYR A 16 12.08 -0.75 4.40
C TYR A 16 12.39 -1.21 2.98
N GLN A 17 13.60 -1.73 2.73
CA GLN A 17 13.98 -2.24 1.42
C GLN A 17 13.12 -3.44 1.00
N LYS A 18 12.76 -4.30 1.97
CA LYS A 18 11.95 -5.51 1.72
C LYS A 18 10.49 -5.18 1.42
N ILE A 19 9.91 -4.21 2.13
CA ILE A 19 8.48 -3.88 2.04
C ILE A 19 8.22 -2.87 0.94
N PHE A 20 9.05 -1.82 0.85
CA PHE A 20 8.81 -0.68 -0.03
C PHE A 20 9.76 -0.62 -1.22
N GLY A 21 10.76 -1.52 -1.28
CA GLY A 21 11.77 -1.49 -2.35
C GLY A 21 12.77 -0.33 -2.24
N ILE A 22 12.75 0.43 -1.15
CA ILE A 22 13.61 1.61 -0.96
C ILE A 22 14.19 1.67 0.46
N LYS A 23 15.30 2.40 0.63
CA LYS A 23 15.91 2.67 1.94
C LYS A 23 15.03 3.60 2.78
N LYS A 24 15.09 3.45 4.11
CA LYS A 24 14.35 4.30 5.07
C LYS A 24 14.60 5.79 4.85
N ASN A 25 15.85 6.21 4.66
CA ASN A 25 16.18 7.62 4.39
C ASN A 25 15.44 8.19 3.17
N THR A 26 15.29 7.39 2.11
CA THR A 26 14.52 7.81 0.91
C THR A 26 13.04 7.94 1.24
N PHE A 27 12.48 6.98 1.97
CA PHE A 27 11.08 7.02 2.41
C PHE A 27 10.80 8.27 3.26
N ASP A 28 11.64 8.55 4.25
CA ASP A 28 11.49 9.68 5.16
C ASP A 28 11.61 11.02 4.41
N LYS A 29 12.54 11.13 3.47
CA LYS A 29 12.67 12.31 2.58
C LYS A 29 11.44 12.51 1.72
N MET A 30 10.93 11.45 1.08
CA MET A 30 9.71 11.52 0.27
C MET A 30 8.51 11.95 1.12
N LEU A 31 8.33 11.35 2.30
CA LEU A 31 7.26 11.71 3.22
C LEU A 31 7.35 13.18 3.64
N LYS A 32 8.55 13.69 3.93
CA LYS A 32 8.77 15.10 4.28
C LYS A 32 8.37 16.03 3.13
N LEU A 33 8.85 15.76 1.91
CA LEU A 33 8.55 16.58 0.74
C LEU A 33 7.05 16.57 0.41
N LEU A 34 6.40 15.41 0.47
CA LEU A 34 4.98 15.27 0.22
C LEU A 34 4.12 15.99 1.26
N ASN A 35 4.52 15.98 2.54
CA ASN A 35 3.81 16.74 3.57
C ASN A 35 3.94 18.25 3.33
N GLU A 36 5.10 18.74 2.89
CA GLU A 36 5.27 20.16 2.59
C GLU A 36 4.47 20.59 1.36
N ALA A 37 4.53 19.81 0.28
CA ALA A 37 3.70 20.05 -0.90
C ALA A 37 2.21 20.05 -0.55
N TYR A 38 1.77 19.04 0.21
CA TYR A 38 0.40 18.94 0.68
C TYR A 38 -0.02 20.17 1.50
N ARG A 39 0.85 20.63 2.42
CA ARG A 39 0.61 21.84 3.22
C ARG A 39 0.38 23.05 2.32
N ILE A 40 1.24 23.27 1.33
CA ILE A 40 1.17 24.40 0.39
C ILE A 40 -0.13 24.35 -0.44
N GLU A 41 -0.47 23.18 -0.98
CA GLU A 41 -1.69 23.00 -1.80
C GLU A 41 -2.98 23.26 -1.02
N HIS A 42 -2.98 22.96 0.29
CA HIS A 42 -4.16 23.05 1.14
C HIS A 42 -4.15 24.30 2.05
N LEU A 43 -3.26 25.27 1.80
CA LEU A 43 -3.23 26.54 2.54
C LEU A 43 -4.55 27.31 2.44
N ARG A 44 -5.27 27.17 1.33
CA ARG A 44 -6.54 27.86 1.06
C ARG A 44 -7.76 27.15 1.66
N GLY A 45 -7.55 26.08 2.42
CA GLY A 45 -8.62 25.27 3.00
C GLY A 45 -9.27 24.32 1.97
N GLY A 46 -10.42 23.77 2.33
CA GLY A 46 -11.13 22.76 1.54
C GLY A 46 -11.50 21.54 2.38
N HIS A 47 -12.19 20.58 1.76
CA HIS A 47 -12.53 19.34 2.44
C HIS A 47 -11.27 18.52 2.71
N PRO A 48 -10.97 18.16 3.97
CA PRO A 48 -9.80 17.36 4.27
C PRO A 48 -9.94 15.97 3.62
N PRO A 49 -8.88 15.46 2.98
CA PRO A 49 -8.89 14.13 2.41
C PRO A 49 -9.00 13.07 3.51
N LYS A 50 -9.71 11.98 3.20
CA LYS A 50 -9.91 10.84 4.11
C LYS A 50 -8.63 10.11 4.50
N LEU A 51 -7.59 10.20 3.67
CA LEU A 51 -6.30 9.53 3.88
C LEU A 51 -5.23 10.55 4.24
N SER A 52 -4.36 10.18 5.18
CA SER A 52 -3.16 10.98 5.45
C SER A 52 -2.16 10.87 4.29
N VAL A 53 -1.19 11.80 4.23
CA VAL A 53 -0.06 11.71 3.29
C VAL A 53 0.70 10.38 3.47
N LEU A 54 0.87 9.93 4.71
CA LEU A 54 1.53 8.65 5.02
C LEU A 54 0.76 7.47 4.43
N ASP A 55 -0.56 7.44 4.62
CA ASP A 55 -1.39 6.34 4.12
C ASP A 55 -1.34 6.27 2.60
N ARG A 56 -1.43 7.42 1.92
CA ARG A 56 -1.28 7.50 0.46
C ARG A 56 0.08 6.97 0.02
N LEU A 57 1.16 7.36 0.68
CA LEU A 57 2.50 6.91 0.35
C LEU A 57 2.67 5.39 0.52
N VAL A 58 2.18 4.82 1.63
CA VAL A 58 2.21 3.37 1.88
C VAL A 58 1.40 2.61 0.83
N ILE A 59 0.23 3.12 0.45
CA ILE A 59 -0.59 2.52 -0.61
C ILE A 59 0.15 2.56 -1.94
N CYS A 60 0.74 3.71 -2.32
CA CYS A 60 1.51 3.83 -3.55
C CYS A 60 2.63 2.80 -3.65
N PHE A 61 3.44 2.63 -2.58
CA PHE A 61 4.47 1.61 -2.60
C PHE A 61 3.90 0.20 -2.69
N HIS A 62 2.85 -0.10 -1.94
CA HIS A 62 2.22 -1.42 -1.96
C HIS A 62 1.65 -1.74 -3.35
N THR A 63 0.97 -0.80 -4.00
CA THR A 63 0.40 -1.01 -5.34
C THR A 63 1.48 -1.17 -6.40
N ILE A 64 2.53 -0.34 -6.38
CA ILE A 64 3.67 -0.47 -7.30
C ILE A 64 4.31 -1.84 -7.15
N VAL A 65 4.67 -2.25 -5.93
CA VAL A 65 5.29 -3.57 -5.69
C VAL A 65 4.36 -4.69 -6.14
N THR A 66 3.06 -4.59 -5.86
CA THR A 66 2.09 -5.61 -6.30
C THR A 66 2.01 -5.70 -7.82
N ILE A 67 1.93 -4.58 -8.53
CA ILE A 67 1.86 -4.54 -9.99
C ILE A 67 3.13 -5.13 -10.60
N GLU A 68 4.31 -4.79 -10.09
CA GLU A 68 5.57 -5.35 -10.59
C GLU A 68 5.65 -6.87 -10.37
N LEU A 69 5.15 -7.38 -9.24
CA LEU A 69 5.08 -8.82 -8.99
C LEU A 69 4.12 -9.52 -9.97
N TRP A 70 3.00 -8.90 -10.31
CA TRP A 70 2.04 -9.45 -11.26
C TRP A 70 2.57 -9.54 -12.71
N LYS A 71 3.55 -8.71 -13.09
CA LYS A 71 4.22 -8.80 -14.40
C LYS A 71 5.13 -10.02 -14.51
N ILE A 72 5.67 -10.51 -13.39
CA ILE A 72 6.67 -11.59 -13.35
C ILE A 72 5.99 -12.95 -13.12
N LEU A 73 4.82 -12.97 -12.49
CA LEU A 73 4.09 -14.21 -12.20
C LEU A 73 3.42 -14.77 -13.47
N PRO A 74 3.67 -16.05 -13.84
CA PRO A 74 2.99 -16.66 -14.96
C PRO A 74 1.49 -16.81 -14.66
N LEU A 75 0.66 -16.60 -15.68
CA LEU A 75 -0.82 -16.57 -15.60
C LEU A 75 -1.42 -17.79 -14.87
N ASN A 76 -0.76 -18.94 -14.94
CA ASN A 76 -1.16 -20.20 -14.31
C ASN A 76 -1.08 -20.18 -12.77
N MET A 77 -0.20 -19.36 -12.17
CA MET A 77 -0.05 -19.26 -10.72
C MET A 77 -1.13 -18.37 -10.08
N VAL A 78 -1.68 -17.44 -10.87
CA VAL A 78 -2.78 -16.55 -10.48
C VAL A 78 -4.10 -17.32 -10.39
N LEU A 79 -4.34 -18.26 -11.31
CA LEU A 79 -5.59 -19.01 -11.38
C LEU A 79 -5.75 -20.07 -10.28
N GLN A 80 -4.66 -20.55 -9.67
CA GLN A 80 -4.73 -21.53 -8.57
C GLN A 80 -5.06 -20.92 -7.20
N LYS A 81 -5.05 -19.58 -7.08
CA LYS A 81 -5.42 -18.86 -5.84
C LYS A 81 -6.86 -18.36 -5.80
N VAL A 82 -7.62 -18.53 -6.88
CA VAL A 82 -9.07 -18.35 -6.85
C VAL A 82 -9.66 -19.65 -6.29
N PRO A 83 -10.42 -19.64 -5.19
CA PRO A 83 -11.19 -20.82 -4.78
C PRO A 83 -12.01 -21.23 -5.99
N SER A 84 -11.85 -22.48 -6.43
CA SER A 84 -12.56 -22.98 -7.60
C SER A 84 -14.04 -22.63 -7.47
N VAL A 85 -14.66 -22.18 -8.56
CA VAL A 85 -16.09 -21.80 -8.61
C VAL A 85 -17.01 -22.93 -8.08
N SER A 86 -16.52 -24.18 -8.03
CA SER A 86 -17.18 -25.30 -7.34
C SER A 86 -17.39 -25.10 -5.82
N ALA A 87 -16.61 -24.25 -5.14
CA ALA A 87 -16.80 -23.94 -3.71
C ALA A 87 -17.98 -22.98 -3.45
N LEU A 88 -18.45 -22.24 -4.46
CA LEU A 88 -19.57 -21.31 -4.33
C LEU A 88 -20.93 -21.95 -4.65
N ASN A 89 -20.94 -23.08 -5.35
CA ASN A 89 -22.18 -23.81 -5.69
C ASN A 89 -22.70 -24.69 -4.54
N GLY A 90 -21.95 -24.84 -3.44
CA GLY A 90 -22.32 -25.66 -2.28
C GLY A 90 -23.15 -24.94 -1.18
N LEU A 91 -23.45 -23.65 -1.33
CA LEU A 91 -24.16 -22.85 -0.32
C LEU A 91 -25.59 -22.46 -0.70
N LYS A 92 -26.16 -23.09 -1.73
CA LYS A 92 -27.60 -23.04 -2.03
C LYS A 92 -28.14 -24.44 -2.29
N THR A 93 -28.46 -25.14 -1.22
CA THR A 93 -29.71 -25.91 -1.06
C THR A 93 -29.73 -26.48 0.37
N SER A 94 -30.41 -25.77 1.27
CA SER A 94 -31.37 -26.35 2.22
C SER A 94 -32.23 -25.25 2.81
#